data_AF-A0A3M1T4Q8-F1
#
_entry.id   AF-A0A3M1T4Q8-F1
#
_cell.length_a   1.000
_cell.length_b   1.000
_cell.length_c   1.000
_cell.angle_alpha   90.00
_cell.angle_beta   90.00
_cell.angle_gamma   90.00
#
_symmetry.space_group_name_H-M   'P 1'
#
loop_
_entity.id
_entity.type
_entity.pdbx_description
1 polymer ?
#
loop_
_entity_poly.entity_id
_entity_poly.type
_entity_poly.pdbx_seq_one_letter_code
_entity_poly.pdbx_strand_id
1 'polypeptide(L)'
;LLALGVAKASPRAAQAFLAAGVALGLGFAVTGAGIAFAPSLEPVGAGLLVLGLGTYLVAGRIGKGRGLSRALLLLSSLALFLVLALGATNAFGKLRGERLLSLRAMVALHGGAAFVFALAGALGHFLHALGDGLRRASPAWVLYDGDCGLCNRSVQWLLRRDRAARLRFAPLQGPTAASVLVRHGLTPEAGADFDSVLLVLDPKTPTERVLDRSAAAAAVALRLGGPWPLAAALLHAIPARLRDAAYRFVAQRRHTLAPPACALPSEDDRARFLP
;
A
#
# COMPACT_ATOMS: atom_id res chain seq x y z
N LEU A 1 7.63 4.19 13.45
CA LEU A 1 6.60 4.84 14.30
C LEU A 1 5.76 5.83 13.49
N LEU A 2 6.38 6.80 12.81
CA LEU A 2 5.74 7.69 11.82
C LEU A 2 4.77 6.94 10.89
N ALA A 3 5.26 5.88 10.25
CA ALA A 3 4.49 5.09 9.29
C ALA A 3 3.18 4.51 9.87
N LEU A 4 3.21 4.06 11.13
CA LEU A 4 2.03 3.52 11.82
C LEU A 4 1.03 4.63 12.21
N GLY A 5 1.52 5.84 12.49
CA GLY A 5 0.70 7.02 12.73
C GLY A 5 -0.06 7.45 11.47
N VAL A 6 0.64 7.52 10.33
CA VAL A 6 0.04 7.84 9.02
C VAL A 6 -1.02 6.81 8.63
N ALA A 7 -0.73 5.52 8.80
CA ALA A 7 -1.64 4.41 8.48
C ALA A 7 -3.02 4.54 9.15
N LYS A 8 -3.05 5.09 10.38
CA LYS A 8 -4.26 5.25 11.19
C LYS A 8 -4.88 6.65 11.10
N ALA A 9 -4.26 7.57 10.36
CA ALA A 9 -4.72 8.94 10.21
C ALA A 9 -5.93 9.05 9.25
N SER A 10 -6.67 10.16 9.31
CA SER A 10 -7.67 10.49 8.27
C SER A 10 -6.97 10.82 6.93
N PRO A 11 -7.65 10.76 5.77
CA PRO A 11 -7.02 11.00 4.47
C PRO A 11 -6.27 12.34 4.37
N ARG A 12 -6.89 13.42 4.88
CA ARG A 12 -6.25 14.74 4.96
C ARG A 12 -5.01 14.74 5.86
N ALA A 13 -5.07 14.05 7.01
CA ALA A 13 -3.93 13.94 7.91
C ALA A 13 -2.82 13.06 7.31
N ALA A 14 -3.16 12.00 6.57
CA ALA A 14 -2.16 11.12 5.93
C ALA A 14 -1.39 11.82 4.81
N GLN A 15 -2.06 12.63 4.00
CA GLN A 15 -1.40 13.49 3.00
C GLN A 15 -0.49 14.53 3.67
N ALA A 16 -0.96 15.17 4.75
CA ALA A 16 -0.15 16.10 5.52
C ALA A 16 1.10 15.44 6.14
N PHE A 17 0.99 14.20 6.61
CA PHE A 17 2.14 13.44 7.11
C PHE A 17 3.16 13.08 6.02
N LEU A 18 2.70 12.71 4.82
CA LEU A 18 3.60 12.47 3.69
C LEU A 18 4.35 13.75 3.32
N ALA A 19 3.63 14.87 3.19
CA ALA A 19 4.23 16.17 2.90
C ALA A 19 5.26 16.58 3.97
N ALA A 20 4.94 16.36 5.25
CA ALA A 20 5.87 16.59 6.35
C ALA A 20 7.13 15.71 6.25
N GLY A 21 6.99 14.42 5.97
CA GLY A 21 8.12 13.50 5.83
C GLY A 21 9.06 13.88 4.68
N VAL A 22 8.50 14.28 3.53
CA VAL A 22 9.26 14.75 2.36
C VAL A 22 10.01 16.06 2.68
N ALA A 23 9.32 17.04 3.28
CA ALA A 23 9.93 18.32 3.65
C ALA A 23 11.07 18.14 4.67
N LEU A 24 10.89 17.27 5.67
CA LEU A 24 11.95 16.93 6.63
C LEU A 24 13.13 16.23 5.96
N GLY A 25 12.89 15.27 5.07
CA GLY A 25 13.94 14.56 4.34
C GLY A 25 14.77 15.50 3.46
N LEU A 26 14.10 16.38 2.71
CA LEU A 26 14.76 17.42 1.90
C LEU A 26 15.53 18.41 2.76
N GLY A 27 14.94 18.85 3.89
CA GLY A 27 15.60 19.74 4.83
C GLY A 27 16.91 19.16 5.36
N PHE A 28 16.93 17.89 5.78
CA PHE A 28 18.16 17.24 6.21
C PHE A 28 19.21 17.11 5.10
N ALA A 29 18.80 16.76 3.88
CA ALA A 29 19.70 16.65 2.75
C ALA A 29 20.35 18.00 2.39
N VAL A 30 19.54 19.07 2.36
CA VAL A 30 20.00 20.43 2.03
C VAL A 30 20.86 21.01 3.15
N THR A 31 20.51 20.82 4.43
CA THR A 31 21.36 21.23 5.56
C THR A 31 22.68 20.46 5.55
N GLY A 32 22.66 19.16 5.31
CA GLY A 32 23.87 18.35 5.19
C GLY A 32 24.79 18.82 4.05
N ALA A 33 24.22 19.11 2.88
CA ALA A 33 24.94 19.68 1.74
C ALA A 33 25.49 21.09 2.06
N GLY A 34 24.73 21.89 2.80
CA GLY A 34 25.11 23.24 3.20
C GLY A 34 26.37 23.24 4.07
N ILE A 35 26.38 22.42 5.12
CA ILE A 35 27.52 22.36 6.04
C ILE A 35 28.76 21.70 5.40
N ALA A 36 28.55 20.79 4.44
CA ALA A 36 29.61 20.01 3.82
C ALA A 36 30.27 20.68 2.61
N PHE A 37 29.49 21.39 1.77
CA PHE A 37 29.95 21.83 0.45
C PHE A 37 29.56 23.27 0.09
N ALA A 38 28.40 23.77 0.56
CA ALA A 38 27.87 25.06 0.14
C ALA A 38 27.14 25.80 1.28
N PRO A 39 27.85 26.52 2.17
CA PRO A 39 27.29 27.13 3.38
C PRO A 39 26.07 28.03 3.15
N SER A 40 25.93 28.61 1.95
CA SER A 40 24.74 29.38 1.53
C SER A 40 23.44 28.56 1.53
N LEU A 41 23.50 27.23 1.50
CA LEU A 41 22.33 26.34 1.57
C LEU A 41 21.85 26.05 3.00
N GLU A 42 22.63 26.38 4.03
CA GLU A 42 22.24 26.17 5.43
C GLU A 42 20.89 26.81 5.80
N PRO A 43 20.62 28.11 5.50
CA PRO A 43 19.33 28.73 5.80
C PRO A 43 18.17 28.09 5.03
N VAL A 44 18.42 27.60 3.82
CA VAL A 44 17.41 26.91 2.99
C VAL A 44 17.03 25.57 3.61
N GLY A 45 18.02 24.78 4.04
CA GLY A 45 17.80 23.52 4.73
C GLY A 45 17.07 23.71 6.07
N ALA A 46 17.46 24.72 6.85
CA ALA A 46 16.79 25.08 8.10
C ALA A 46 15.30 25.46 7.88
N GLY A 47 15.00 26.24 6.83
CA GLY A 47 13.63 26.59 6.47
C GLY A 47 12.77 25.38 6.12
N LEU A 48 13.32 24.42 5.37
CA LEU A 48 12.62 23.16 5.02
C LEU A 48 12.34 22.28 6.25
N LEU A 49 13.26 22.25 7.21
CA LEU A 49 13.08 21.52 8.47
C LEU A 49 11.97 22.13 9.33
N VAL A 50 11.93 23.46 9.45
CA VAL A 50 10.86 24.18 10.18
C VAL A 50 9.51 23.95 9.51
N LEU A 51 9.45 24.05 8.19
CA LEU A 51 8.24 23.78 7.42
C LEU A 51 7.75 22.34 7.65
N GLY A 52 8.66 21.36 7.52
CA GLY A 52 8.36 19.94 7.74
C GLY A 52 7.85 19.66 9.15
N LEU A 53 8.47 20.26 10.19
CA LEU A 53 8.04 20.14 11.58
C LEU A 53 6.66 20.78 11.81
N GLY A 54 6.41 21.96 11.24
CA GLY A 54 5.12 22.65 11.31
C GLY A 54 4.00 21.81 10.68
N THR A 55 4.24 21.29 9.48
CA THR A 55 3.29 20.37 8.80
C THR A 55 3.06 19.09 9.61
N TYR A 56 4.10 18.56 10.25
CA TYR A 56 4.00 17.36 11.09
C TYR A 56 3.12 17.58 12.33
N LEU A 57 3.28 18.70 13.03
CA LEU A 57 2.49 19.06 14.21
C LEU A 57 1.01 19.29 13.85
N VAL A 58 0.75 19.95 12.72
CA VAL A 58 -0.60 20.18 12.20
C VAL A 58 -1.27 18.84 11.83
N ALA A 59 -0.56 17.95 11.14
CA ALA A 59 -1.05 16.62 10.81
C ALA A 59 -1.43 15.81 12.07
N GLY A 60 -0.64 15.95 13.15
CA GLY A 60 -0.91 15.35 14.46
C GLY A 60 -2.19 15.87 15.15
N ARG A 61 -2.57 17.13 14.93
CA ARG A 61 -3.84 17.71 15.45
C ARG A 61 -5.06 17.28 14.62
N ILE A 62 -4.89 17.10 13.31
CA ILE A 62 -5.97 16.68 12.40
C ILE A 62 -6.29 15.18 12.56
N GLY A 63 -5.30 14.36 12.91
CA GLY A 63 -5.49 12.94 13.18
C GLY A 63 -6.17 12.68 14.54
N LYS A 64 -7.48 12.36 14.55
CA LYS A 64 -8.25 11.90 15.73
C LYS A 64 -7.80 10.50 16.27
N GLY A 65 -6.51 10.19 16.31
CA GLY A 65 -6.00 8.91 16.81
C GLY A 65 -5.78 8.93 18.33
N ARG A 66 -6.40 8.00 19.07
CA ARG A 66 -6.20 7.85 20.52
C ARG A 66 -4.91 7.07 20.84
N GLY A 67 -4.23 7.49 21.92
CA GLY A 67 -3.14 6.76 22.58
C GLY A 67 -1.87 6.58 21.73
N LEU A 68 -1.72 5.41 21.13
CA LEU A 68 -0.49 4.96 20.48
C LEU A 68 -0.05 5.89 19.35
N SER A 69 -0.97 6.39 18.51
CA SER A 69 -0.62 7.33 17.43
C SER A 69 -0.01 8.63 17.96
N ARG A 70 -0.53 9.18 19.09
CA ARG A 70 0.04 10.37 19.73
C ARG A 70 1.42 10.11 20.32
N ALA A 71 1.63 8.96 20.96
CA ALA A 71 2.94 8.57 21.49
C ALA A 71 3.99 8.38 20.37
N LEU A 72 3.60 7.75 19.26
CA LEU A 72 4.44 7.57 18.07
C LEU A 72 4.81 8.91 17.41
N LEU A 73 3.86 9.85 17.40
CA LEU A 73 4.05 11.22 16.96
C LEU A 73 5.09 11.95 17.81
N LEU A 74 4.93 11.92 19.13
CA LEU A 74 5.83 12.55 20.10
C LEU A 74 7.26 11.99 20.04
N LEU A 75 7.40 10.66 19.95
CA LEU A 75 8.71 10.01 19.81
C LEU A 75 9.42 10.41 18.52
N SER A 76 8.69 10.58 17.43
CA SER A 76 9.27 11.00 16.15
C SER A 76 9.66 12.48 16.15
N SER A 77 8.88 13.33 16.81
CA SER A 77 9.24 14.74 17.05
C SER A 77 10.47 14.88 17.95
N LEU A 78 10.60 14.03 18.97
CA LEU A 78 11.75 14.00 19.87
C LEU A 78 13.03 13.56 19.14
N ALA A 79 12.93 12.51 18.30
CA ALA A 79 14.06 12.07 17.47
C ALA A 79 14.51 13.17 16.50
N LEU A 80 13.55 13.85 15.85
CA LEU A 80 13.83 14.99 14.99
C LEU A 80 14.51 16.15 15.74
N PHE A 81 14.02 16.48 16.93
CA PHE A 81 14.61 17.52 17.78
C PHE A 81 16.06 17.17 18.16
N LEU A 82 16.35 15.91 18.51
CA LEU A 82 17.70 15.47 18.82
C LEU A 82 18.65 15.63 17.62
N VAL A 83 18.23 15.23 16.41
CA VAL A 83 19.10 15.37 15.22
C VAL A 83 19.36 16.84 14.90
N LEU A 84 18.35 17.70 15.03
CA LEU A 84 18.51 19.15 14.86
C LEU A 84 19.43 19.76 15.92
N ALA A 85 19.29 19.36 17.19
CA ALA A 85 20.12 19.84 18.29
C ALA A 85 21.59 19.40 18.13
N LEU A 86 21.85 18.17 17.68
CA LEU A 86 23.20 17.68 17.33
C LEU A 86 23.79 18.41 16.12
N GLY A 87 22.97 18.69 15.10
CA GLY A 87 23.40 19.51 13.95
C GLY A 87 23.78 20.94 14.36
N ALA A 88 22.95 21.57 15.18
CA ALA A 88 23.17 22.94 15.67
C ALA A 88 24.40 23.05 16.59
N THR A 89 24.59 22.09 17.51
CA THR A 89 25.78 22.06 18.38
C THR A 89 27.07 21.88 17.60
N ASN A 90 27.06 21.04 16.55
CA ASN A 90 28.24 20.89 15.69
C ASN A 90 28.53 22.13 14.83
N ALA A 91 27.48 22.82 14.34
CA ALA A 91 27.63 24.10 13.64
C ALA A 91 28.20 25.20 14.57
N PHE A 92 27.74 25.27 15.81
CA PHE A 92 28.25 26.20 16.83
C PHE A 92 29.70 25.89 17.25
N GLY A 93 30.06 24.61 17.36
CA GLY A 93 31.45 24.19 17.59
C GLY A 93 32.38 24.67 16.49
N LYS A 94 31.94 24.59 15.22
CA LYS A 94 32.68 25.06 14.04
C LYS A 94 32.98 26.57 14.11
N LEU A 95 32.04 27.38 14.62
CA LEU A 95 32.23 28.83 14.85
C LEU A 95 33.26 29.13 15.96
N ARG A 96 33.48 28.21 16.89
CA ARG A 96 34.47 28.32 17.98
C ARG A 96 35.82 27.65 17.66
N GLY A 97 35.99 27.10 16.46
CA GLY A 97 37.20 26.37 16.06
C GLY A 97 37.27 24.92 16.57
N GLU A 98 36.22 24.43 17.23
CA GLU A 98 36.14 23.06 17.75
C GLU A 98 35.38 22.14 16.77
N ARG A 99 36.03 21.10 16.25
CA ARG A 99 35.36 20.07 15.43
C ARG A 99 34.93 18.90 16.32
N LEU A 100 33.68 18.94 16.78
CA LEU A 100 33.07 17.85 17.57
C LEU A 100 32.78 16.59 16.72
N LEU A 101 32.41 16.74 15.44
CA LEU A 101 32.20 15.62 14.51
C LEU A 101 32.98 15.79 13.21
N SER A 102 33.50 14.67 12.68
CA SER A 102 34.14 14.66 11.36
C SER A 102 33.11 14.90 10.24
N LEU A 103 33.55 15.43 9.10
CA LEU A 103 32.69 15.64 7.92
C LEU A 103 31.97 14.36 7.50
N ARG A 104 32.66 13.21 7.56
CA ARG A 104 32.10 11.89 7.24
C ARG A 104 30.99 11.50 8.22
N ALA A 105 31.21 11.70 9.52
CA ALA A 105 30.20 11.43 10.54
C ALA A 105 28.96 12.33 10.37
N MET A 106 29.16 13.58 9.98
CA MET A 106 28.09 14.54 9.80
C MET A 106 27.26 14.28 8.54
N VAL A 107 27.91 13.96 7.41
CA VAL A 107 27.23 13.51 6.18
C VAL A 107 26.45 12.21 6.43
N ALA A 108 27.05 11.25 7.14
CA ALA A 108 26.37 10.00 7.50
C ALA A 108 25.13 10.23 8.38
N LEU A 109 25.22 11.14 9.36
CA LEU A 109 24.10 11.49 10.24
C LEU A 109 22.94 12.12 9.46
N HIS A 110 23.23 13.13 8.63
CA HIS A 110 22.20 13.85 7.87
C HIS A 110 21.60 13.01 6.74
N GLY A 111 22.44 12.26 6.02
CA GLY A 111 21.99 11.32 4.98
C GLY A 111 21.15 10.18 5.57
N GLY A 112 21.56 9.61 6.71
CA GLY A 112 20.81 8.59 7.42
C GLY A 112 19.46 9.11 7.92
N ALA A 113 19.41 10.31 8.50
CA ALA A 113 18.16 10.94 8.91
C ALA A 113 17.23 11.17 7.72
N ALA A 114 17.73 11.75 6.62
CA ALA A 114 16.95 11.98 5.41
C ALA A 114 16.33 10.68 4.86
N PHE A 115 17.12 9.60 4.80
CA PHE A 115 16.66 8.28 4.37
C PHE A 115 15.55 7.73 5.27
N VAL A 116 15.73 7.78 6.59
CA VAL A 116 14.75 7.28 7.56
C VAL A 116 13.42 8.04 7.46
N PHE A 117 13.46 9.38 7.35
CA PHE A 117 12.23 10.18 7.24
C PHE A 117 11.49 9.96 5.93
N ALA A 118 12.22 9.90 4.81
CA ALA A 118 11.64 9.59 3.50
C ALA A 118 10.98 8.19 3.49
N LEU A 119 11.69 7.18 4.01
CA LEU A 119 11.19 5.81 4.09
C LEU A 119 9.96 5.71 5.00
N ALA A 120 9.97 6.38 6.16
CA ALA A 120 8.87 6.35 7.10
C ALA A 120 7.61 7.07 6.59
N GLY A 121 7.78 8.19 5.86
CA GLY A 121 6.69 8.89 5.18
C GLY A 121 6.08 8.05 4.05
N ALA A 122 6.92 7.48 3.19
CA ALA A 122 6.50 6.60 2.10
C ALA A 122 5.77 5.34 2.63
N LEU A 123 6.35 4.66 3.62
CA LEU A 123 5.73 3.50 4.26
C LEU A 123 4.41 3.86 4.93
N GLY A 124 4.33 5.03 5.56
CA GLY A 124 3.10 5.51 6.18
C GLY A 124 1.97 5.78 5.19
N HIS A 125 2.28 6.48 4.10
CA HIS A 125 1.33 6.76 3.04
C HIS A 125 0.87 5.48 2.35
N PHE A 126 1.80 4.56 2.10
CA PHE A 126 1.52 3.24 1.59
C PHE A 126 0.56 2.46 2.53
N LEU A 127 0.88 2.35 3.82
CA LEU A 127 0.01 1.69 4.80
C LEU A 127 -1.38 2.36 4.93
N HIS A 128 -1.45 3.68 4.78
CA HIS A 128 -2.73 4.40 4.75
C HIS A 128 -3.53 4.10 3.48
N ALA A 129 -2.90 4.11 2.30
CA ALA A 129 -3.52 3.76 1.04
C ALA A 129 -4.01 2.30 1.04
N LEU A 130 -3.24 1.37 1.64
CA LEU A 130 -3.69 0.00 1.89
C LEU A 130 -4.90 -0.03 2.82
N GLY A 131 -4.85 0.70 3.94
CA GLY A 131 -5.96 0.80 4.91
C GLY A 131 -7.23 1.43 4.33
N ASP A 132 -7.10 2.37 3.41
CA ASP A 132 -8.21 3.04 2.72
C ASP A 132 -8.79 2.20 1.60
N GLY A 133 -7.96 1.51 0.81
CA GLY A 133 -8.41 0.46 -0.11
C GLY A 133 -9.14 -0.67 0.63
N LEU A 134 -8.74 -0.93 1.87
CA LEU A 134 -9.44 -1.81 2.78
C LEU A 134 -10.71 -1.23 3.40
N ARG A 135 -10.87 0.08 3.55
CA ARG A 135 -12.10 0.68 4.12
C ARG A 135 -13.16 0.96 3.06
N ARG A 136 -12.76 1.20 1.82
CA ARG A 136 -13.62 1.52 0.67
C ARG A 136 -13.86 0.36 -0.29
N ALA A 137 -13.61 -0.89 0.13
CA ALA A 137 -13.87 -2.03 -0.74
C ALA A 137 -15.39 -2.22 -0.92
N SER A 138 -15.93 -1.60 -1.96
CA SER A 138 -17.24 -1.92 -2.53
C SER A 138 -17.36 -3.42 -2.79
N PRO A 139 -18.60 -3.95 -2.89
CA PRO A 139 -18.83 -5.34 -3.24
C PRO A 139 -18.01 -5.73 -4.47
N ALA A 140 -17.39 -6.90 -4.45
CA ALA A 140 -16.64 -7.41 -5.59
C ALA A 140 -17.08 -8.84 -5.91
N TRP A 141 -17.24 -9.13 -7.19
CA TRP A 141 -17.60 -10.46 -7.66
C TRP A 141 -16.37 -11.13 -8.27
N VAL A 142 -16.04 -12.31 -7.77
CA VAL A 142 -14.99 -13.18 -8.28
C VAL A 142 -15.66 -14.15 -9.24
N LEU A 143 -15.43 -13.98 -10.53
CA LEU A 143 -15.87 -14.93 -11.54
C LEU A 143 -14.80 -16.01 -11.69
N TYR A 144 -15.19 -17.27 -11.54
CA TYR A 144 -14.25 -18.39 -11.53
C TYR A 144 -14.78 -19.56 -12.37
N ASP A 145 -13.88 -20.39 -12.86
CA ASP A 145 -14.26 -21.61 -13.57
C ASP A 145 -14.71 -22.69 -12.56
N GLY A 146 -16.00 -23.06 -12.63
CA GLY A 146 -16.62 -24.05 -11.76
C GLY A 146 -16.12 -25.49 -11.98
N ASP A 147 -15.62 -25.80 -13.18
CA ASP A 147 -15.12 -27.13 -13.55
C ASP A 147 -13.62 -27.30 -13.25
N CYS A 148 -12.96 -26.22 -12.83
CA CYS A 148 -11.54 -26.21 -12.51
C CYS A 148 -11.29 -26.44 -11.00
N GLY A 149 -10.62 -27.55 -10.67
CA GLY A 149 -10.25 -27.89 -9.29
C GLY A 149 -9.36 -26.83 -8.62
N LEU A 150 -8.46 -26.18 -9.37
CA LEU A 150 -7.59 -25.13 -8.84
C LEU A 150 -8.39 -23.86 -8.53
N CYS A 151 -9.30 -23.49 -9.42
CA CYS A 151 -10.20 -22.34 -9.23
C CYS A 151 -11.08 -22.55 -8.01
N ASN A 152 -11.71 -23.73 -7.87
CA ASN A 152 -12.54 -24.01 -6.71
C ASN A 152 -11.72 -23.97 -5.41
N ARG A 153 -10.52 -24.56 -5.37
CA ARG A 153 -9.64 -24.47 -4.18
C ARG A 153 -9.23 -23.03 -3.86
N SER A 154 -9.04 -22.20 -4.88
CA SER A 154 -8.75 -20.77 -4.71
C SER A 154 -9.94 -20.03 -4.11
N VAL A 155 -11.16 -20.29 -4.57
CA VAL A 155 -12.41 -19.77 -3.97
C VAL A 155 -12.52 -20.17 -2.51
N GLN A 156 -12.32 -21.45 -2.20
CA GLN A 156 -12.35 -21.96 -0.82
C GLN A 156 -11.28 -21.31 0.06
N TRP A 157 -10.09 -21.07 -0.48
CA TRP A 157 -9.02 -20.35 0.21
C TRP A 157 -9.38 -18.90 0.51
N LEU A 158 -10.07 -18.23 -0.43
CA LEU A 158 -10.56 -16.86 -0.30
C LEU A 158 -11.70 -16.77 0.71
N LEU A 159 -12.67 -17.68 0.68
CA LEU A 159 -13.80 -17.75 1.62
C LEU A 159 -13.32 -17.73 3.07
N ARG A 160 -12.31 -18.56 3.39
CA ARG A 160 -11.72 -18.65 4.74
C ARG A 160 -10.97 -17.39 5.20
N ARG A 161 -10.51 -16.54 4.27
CA ARG A 161 -9.67 -15.37 4.55
C ARG A 161 -10.44 -14.05 4.48
N ASP A 162 -11.48 -13.99 3.67
CA ASP A 162 -12.36 -12.84 3.57
C ASP A 162 -13.35 -12.81 4.74
N ARG A 163 -12.84 -12.51 5.93
CA ARG A 163 -13.62 -12.43 7.18
C ARG A 163 -14.65 -11.31 7.18
N ALA A 164 -14.49 -10.33 6.30
CA ALA A 164 -15.41 -9.20 6.16
C ALA A 164 -16.49 -9.44 5.10
N ALA A 165 -16.55 -10.64 4.50
CA ALA A 165 -17.52 -11.05 3.50
C ALA A 165 -17.68 -10.03 2.35
N ARG A 166 -16.57 -9.51 1.84
CA ARG A 166 -16.51 -8.49 0.77
C ARG A 166 -16.57 -9.09 -0.63
N LEU A 167 -16.16 -10.35 -0.74
CA LEU A 167 -16.17 -11.11 -1.98
C LEU A 167 -17.47 -11.90 -2.08
N ARG A 168 -18.03 -11.90 -3.28
CA ARG A 168 -19.05 -12.85 -3.74
C ARG A 168 -18.47 -13.63 -4.90
N PHE A 169 -18.94 -14.86 -5.11
CA PHE A 169 -18.36 -15.78 -6.08
C PHE A 169 -19.43 -16.20 -7.08
N ALA A 170 -19.12 -16.13 -8.38
CA ALA A 170 -20.02 -16.58 -9.43
C ALA A 170 -19.26 -17.52 -10.37
N PRO A 171 -19.80 -18.70 -10.69
CA PRO A 171 -19.19 -19.56 -11.70
C PRO A 171 -19.30 -18.90 -13.08
N LEU A 172 -18.29 -19.06 -13.93
CA LEU A 172 -18.30 -18.58 -15.33
C LEU A 172 -19.43 -19.22 -16.14
N GLN A 173 -19.85 -20.42 -15.75
CA GLN A 173 -20.96 -21.17 -16.32
C GLN A 173 -22.35 -20.61 -15.93
N GLY A 174 -22.42 -19.68 -14.97
CA GLY A 174 -23.67 -19.16 -14.43
C GLY A 174 -24.20 -17.88 -15.11
N PRO A 175 -25.51 -17.57 -14.97
CA PRO A 175 -26.13 -16.37 -15.54
C PRO A 175 -25.50 -15.06 -15.05
N THR A 176 -25.01 -15.00 -13.80
CA THR A 176 -24.35 -13.79 -13.29
C THR A 176 -23.12 -13.45 -14.12
N ALA A 177 -22.24 -14.43 -14.35
CA ALA A 177 -21.04 -14.23 -15.15
C ALA A 177 -21.39 -13.90 -16.61
N ALA A 178 -22.32 -14.65 -17.22
CA ALA A 178 -22.79 -14.39 -18.58
C ALA A 178 -23.24 -12.93 -18.77
N SER A 179 -24.05 -12.40 -17.84
CA SER A 179 -24.52 -11.02 -17.90
C SER A 179 -23.38 -9.98 -17.85
N VAL A 180 -22.34 -10.22 -17.03
CA VAL A 180 -21.17 -9.35 -16.91
C VAL A 180 -20.31 -9.42 -18.17
N LEU A 181 -20.09 -10.61 -18.69
CA LEU A 181 -19.25 -10.81 -19.87
C LEU A 181 -19.83 -10.09 -21.10
N VAL A 182 -21.15 -10.22 -21.34
CA VAL A 182 -21.84 -9.57 -22.47
C VAL A 182 -21.71 -8.06 -22.42
N ARG A 183 -22.02 -7.43 -21.27
CA ARG A 183 -22.00 -5.97 -21.13
C ARG A 183 -20.60 -5.35 -21.11
N HIS A 184 -19.55 -6.14 -20.89
CA HIS A 184 -18.15 -5.70 -21.03
C HIS A 184 -17.51 -6.14 -22.36
N GLY A 185 -18.28 -6.76 -23.26
CA GLY A 185 -17.78 -7.24 -24.56
C GLY A 185 -16.75 -8.36 -24.44
N LEU A 186 -16.73 -9.09 -23.32
CA LEU A 186 -15.81 -10.19 -23.03
C LEU A 186 -16.43 -11.53 -23.44
N THR A 187 -16.84 -11.66 -24.70
CA THR A 187 -17.38 -12.93 -25.22
C THR A 187 -16.26 -13.80 -25.81
N PRO A 188 -16.45 -15.14 -25.88
CA PRO A 188 -15.50 -16.01 -26.58
C PRO A 188 -15.23 -15.56 -28.02
N GLU A 189 -16.25 -15.02 -28.69
CA GLU A 189 -16.19 -14.47 -30.05
C GLU A 189 -15.30 -13.21 -30.14
N ALA A 190 -15.16 -12.47 -29.04
CA ALA A 190 -14.29 -11.29 -28.93
C ALA A 190 -12.84 -11.64 -28.55
N GLY A 191 -12.48 -12.93 -28.52
CA GLY A 191 -11.12 -13.39 -28.18
C GLY A 191 -10.81 -13.33 -26.67
N ALA A 192 -11.83 -13.29 -25.82
CA ALA A 192 -11.65 -13.33 -24.37
C ALA A 192 -11.14 -14.71 -23.93
N ASP A 193 -9.93 -14.73 -23.37
CA ASP A 193 -9.32 -15.93 -22.81
C ASP A 193 -9.81 -16.11 -21.35
N PHE A 194 -10.72 -17.07 -21.17
CA PHE A 194 -11.31 -17.41 -19.86
C PHE A 194 -10.40 -18.30 -19.01
N ASP A 195 -9.11 -18.38 -19.34
CA ASP A 195 -8.12 -19.14 -18.58
C ASP A 195 -7.84 -18.55 -17.18
N SER A 196 -8.44 -17.40 -16.84
CA SER A 196 -8.19 -16.66 -15.61
C SER A 196 -9.42 -16.46 -14.71
N VAL A 197 -9.16 -16.24 -13.41
CA VAL A 197 -10.15 -15.69 -12.48
C VAL A 197 -10.34 -14.21 -12.80
N LEU A 198 -11.59 -13.80 -12.99
CA LEU A 198 -11.96 -12.40 -13.21
C LEU A 198 -12.47 -11.77 -11.93
N LEU A 199 -12.20 -10.48 -11.75
CA LEU A 199 -12.70 -9.70 -10.62
C LEU A 199 -13.52 -8.53 -11.13
N VAL A 200 -14.80 -8.53 -10.79
CA VAL A 200 -15.72 -7.41 -11.04
C VAL A 200 -15.73 -6.51 -9.82
N LEU A 201 -15.44 -5.23 -10.04
CA LEU A 201 -15.49 -4.21 -9.00
C LEU A 201 -16.71 -3.32 -9.20
N ASP A 202 -17.35 -2.94 -8.10
CA ASP A 202 -18.51 -2.05 -8.10
C ASP A 202 -19.65 -2.59 -9.01
N PRO A 203 -20.06 -3.87 -8.83
CA PRO A 203 -20.98 -4.53 -9.73
C PRO A 203 -22.35 -3.84 -9.73
N LYS A 204 -22.99 -3.79 -10.90
CA LYS A 204 -24.27 -3.11 -11.16
C LYS A 204 -24.25 -1.59 -10.92
N THR A 205 -23.08 -0.97 -11.03
CA THR A 205 -22.94 0.49 -10.96
C THR A 205 -22.35 1.07 -12.26
N PRO A 206 -22.50 2.39 -12.50
CA PRO A 206 -21.84 3.07 -13.63
C PRO A 206 -20.31 3.00 -13.59
N THR A 207 -19.71 2.71 -12.43
CA THR A 207 -18.26 2.59 -12.23
C THR A 207 -17.77 1.15 -12.30
N GLU A 208 -18.61 0.21 -12.74
CA GLU A 208 -18.24 -1.19 -12.81
C GLU A 208 -17.05 -1.41 -13.75
N ARG A 209 -16.09 -2.22 -13.30
CA ARG A 209 -14.90 -2.57 -14.05
C ARG A 209 -14.51 -4.03 -13.82
N VAL A 210 -14.05 -4.67 -14.87
CA VAL A 210 -13.53 -6.05 -14.83
C VAL A 210 -12.01 -6.00 -14.84
N LEU A 211 -11.41 -6.73 -13.90
CA LEU A 211 -9.97 -6.97 -13.84
C LEU A 211 -9.71 -8.46 -14.10
N ASP A 212 -8.58 -8.76 -14.72
CA ASP A 212 -8.14 -10.11 -15.02
C ASP A 212 -6.75 -10.40 -14.44
N ARG A 213 -6.33 -11.67 -14.52
CA ARG A 213 -4.97 -12.13 -14.25
C ARG A 213 -4.39 -11.56 -12.95
N SER A 214 -3.21 -10.94 -13.04
CA SER A 214 -2.48 -10.47 -11.88
C SER A 214 -3.06 -9.18 -11.27
N ALA A 215 -3.78 -8.39 -12.07
CA ALA A 215 -4.52 -7.22 -11.58
C ALA A 215 -5.70 -7.66 -10.71
N ALA A 216 -6.44 -8.69 -11.12
CA ALA A 216 -7.48 -9.32 -10.31
C ALA A 216 -6.91 -9.88 -9.01
N ALA A 217 -5.82 -10.64 -9.08
CA ALA A 217 -5.17 -11.22 -7.89
C ALA A 217 -4.73 -10.16 -6.87
N ALA A 218 -4.09 -9.08 -7.33
CA ALA A 218 -3.68 -7.98 -6.46
C ALA A 218 -4.89 -7.25 -5.85
N ALA A 219 -5.93 -7.00 -6.65
CA ALA A 219 -7.15 -6.34 -6.19
C ALA A 219 -7.97 -7.19 -5.20
N VAL A 220 -7.92 -8.53 -5.32
CA VAL A 220 -8.47 -9.46 -4.32
C VAL A 220 -7.65 -9.41 -3.03
N ALA A 221 -6.32 -9.47 -3.11
CA ALA A 221 -5.45 -9.41 -1.93
C ALA A 221 -5.62 -8.11 -1.14
N LEU A 222 -5.80 -6.97 -1.83
CA LEU A 222 -6.16 -5.70 -1.21
C LEU A 222 -7.50 -5.70 -0.49
N ARG A 223 -8.44 -6.59 -0.85
CA ARG A 223 -9.78 -6.68 -0.23
C ARG A 223 -9.83 -7.58 0.99
N LEU A 224 -8.97 -8.61 1.05
CA LEU A 224 -8.91 -9.58 2.14
C LEU A 224 -8.51 -8.98 3.51
N GLY A 225 -7.84 -7.83 3.54
CA GLY A 225 -7.42 -7.22 4.81
C GLY A 225 -6.19 -7.84 5.45
N GLY A 226 -5.90 -7.40 6.67
CA GLY A 226 -4.77 -7.91 7.44
C GLY A 226 -3.43 -7.79 6.70
N PRO A 227 -2.64 -8.88 6.57
CA PRO A 227 -1.32 -8.85 5.94
C PRO A 227 -1.35 -8.90 4.40
N TRP A 228 -2.50 -9.20 3.78
CA TRP A 228 -2.62 -9.41 2.32
C TRP A 228 -2.33 -8.19 1.45
N PRO A 229 -2.60 -6.94 1.87
CA PRO A 229 -2.18 -5.75 1.13
C PRO A 229 -0.65 -5.62 0.98
N LEU A 230 0.12 -6.13 1.95
CA LEU A 230 1.59 -6.19 1.82
C LEU A 230 1.99 -7.18 0.73
N ALA A 231 1.35 -8.35 0.69
CA ALA A 231 1.55 -9.33 -0.39
C ALA A 231 1.18 -8.74 -1.76
N ALA A 232 0.10 -7.95 -1.85
CA ALA A 232 -0.27 -7.25 -3.08
C ALA A 232 0.83 -6.28 -3.55
N ALA A 233 1.46 -5.54 -2.64
CA ALA A 233 2.53 -4.62 -3.00
C ALA A 233 3.84 -5.31 -3.37
N LEU A 234 4.21 -6.37 -2.66
CA LEU A 234 5.34 -7.22 -3.08
C LEU A 234 5.09 -7.81 -4.46
N LEU A 235 3.85 -8.23 -4.74
CA LEU A 235 3.43 -8.70 -6.05
C LEU A 235 3.54 -7.58 -7.10
N HIS A 236 3.17 -6.34 -6.78
CA HIS A 236 3.31 -5.18 -7.66
C HIS A 236 4.76 -4.74 -7.92
N ALA A 237 5.69 -5.03 -7.02
CA ALA A 237 7.12 -4.78 -7.23
C ALA A 237 7.71 -5.65 -8.35
N ILE A 238 7.07 -6.79 -8.65
CA ILE A 238 7.44 -7.64 -9.78
C ILE A 238 6.92 -7.02 -11.09
N PRO A 239 7.77 -6.88 -12.13
CA PRO A 239 7.33 -6.39 -13.44
C PRO A 239 6.13 -7.16 -13.99
N ALA A 240 5.15 -6.45 -14.55
CA ALA A 240 3.90 -7.02 -15.03
C ALA A 240 4.12 -8.20 -16.00
N ARG A 241 5.10 -8.10 -16.91
CA ARG A 241 5.43 -9.16 -17.87
C ARG A 241 5.80 -10.48 -17.19
N LEU A 242 6.58 -10.44 -16.12
CA LEU A 242 7.01 -11.64 -15.38
C LEU A 242 5.85 -12.23 -14.59
N ARG A 243 5.10 -11.38 -13.89
CA ARG A 243 3.94 -11.80 -13.11
C ARG A 243 2.85 -12.41 -13.99
N ASP A 244 2.58 -11.80 -15.15
CA ASP A 244 1.57 -12.30 -16.09
C ASP A 244 2.06 -13.56 -16.82
N ALA A 245 3.37 -13.71 -17.08
CA ALA A 245 3.94 -14.95 -17.61
C ALA A 245 3.77 -16.12 -16.63
N ALA A 246 4.09 -15.90 -15.36
CA ALA A 246 3.85 -16.88 -14.30
C ALA A 246 2.36 -17.21 -14.17
N TYR A 247 1.48 -16.20 -14.26
CA TYR A 247 0.04 -16.41 -14.26
C TYR A 247 -0.43 -17.28 -15.42
N ARG A 248 -0.01 -16.97 -16.67
CA ARG A 248 -0.37 -17.76 -17.85
C ARG A 248 0.06 -19.22 -17.74
N PHE A 249 1.25 -19.46 -17.20
CA PHE A 249 1.74 -20.82 -16.97
C PHE A 249 0.84 -21.63 -16.03
N VAL A 250 0.37 -21.00 -14.94
CA VAL A 250 -0.57 -21.63 -13.99
C VAL A 250 -1.93 -21.82 -14.65
N ALA A 251 -2.43 -20.81 -15.34
CA ALA A 251 -3.72 -20.79 -16.03
C ALA A 251 -3.84 -21.95 -17.05
N GLN A 252 -2.83 -22.11 -17.91
CA GLN A 252 -2.76 -23.18 -18.92
C GLN A 252 -2.72 -24.60 -18.32
N ARG A 253 -2.35 -24.74 -17.04
CA ARG A 253 -2.24 -26.03 -16.35
C ARG A 253 -3.31 -26.22 -15.28
N ARG A 254 -4.28 -25.31 -15.18
CA ARG A 254 -5.21 -25.24 -14.03
C ARG A 254 -6.02 -26.53 -13.81
N HIS A 255 -6.36 -27.26 -14.88
CA HIS A 255 -7.11 -28.52 -14.80
C HIS A 255 -6.22 -29.71 -14.40
N THR A 256 -4.90 -29.62 -14.55
CA THR A 256 -3.96 -30.70 -14.20
C THR A 256 -3.25 -30.46 -12.87
N LEU A 257 -3.09 -29.20 -12.46
CA LEU A 257 -2.56 -28.81 -11.14
C LEU A 257 -3.45 -29.26 -9.98
N ALA A 258 -4.69 -29.62 -10.29
CA ALA A 258 -5.71 -29.84 -9.31
C ALA A 258 -6.78 -30.82 -9.77
N PRO A 259 -7.01 -31.93 -9.06
CA PRO A 259 -8.21 -32.72 -9.32
C PRO A 259 -9.45 -31.85 -9.06
N PRO A 260 -10.53 -32.02 -9.85
CA PRO A 260 -11.81 -31.37 -9.57
C PRO A 260 -12.23 -31.71 -8.15
N ALA A 261 -12.60 -30.67 -7.40
CA ALA A 261 -13.04 -30.81 -6.03
C ALA A 261 -14.48 -30.31 -5.94
N CYS A 262 -15.41 -31.16 -5.54
CA CYS A 262 -16.77 -30.76 -5.21
C CYS A 262 -16.85 -30.49 -3.70
N ALA A 263 -16.34 -29.34 -3.27
CA ALA A 263 -16.51 -28.88 -1.90
C ALA A 263 -17.80 -28.07 -1.85
N LEU A 264 -18.87 -28.67 -1.30
CA LEU A 264 -20.11 -27.95 -1.06
C LEU A 264 -19.87 -26.83 -0.03
N PRO A 265 -20.26 -25.57 -0.32
CA PRO A 265 -20.15 -24.50 0.65
C PRO A 265 -21.04 -24.78 1.87
N SER A 266 -20.58 -24.35 3.05
CA SER A 266 -21.39 -24.36 4.27
C SER A 266 -22.66 -23.52 4.07
N GLU A 267 -23.69 -23.75 4.88
CA GLU A 267 -24.93 -22.96 4.80
C GLU A 267 -24.66 -21.46 4.88
N ASP A 268 -23.75 -21.04 5.77
CA ASP A 268 -23.36 -19.63 5.93
C ASP A 268 -22.66 -19.06 4.67
N ASP A 269 -21.86 -19.88 3.98
CA ASP A 269 -21.14 -19.44 2.78
C ASP A 269 -22.02 -19.43 1.52
N ARG A 270 -23.16 -20.15 1.49
CA ARG A 270 -24.08 -20.17 0.34
C ARG A 270 -24.57 -18.78 -0.06
N ALA A 271 -24.81 -17.90 0.92
CA ALA A 271 -25.20 -16.51 0.68
C ALA A 271 -24.14 -15.68 -0.07
N ARG A 272 -22.91 -16.21 -0.18
CA ARG A 272 -21.79 -15.57 -0.88
C ARG A 272 -21.65 -16.03 -2.32
N PHE A 273 -22.37 -17.07 -2.73
CA PHE A 273 -22.40 -17.55 -4.10
C PHE A 273 -23.56 -16.90 -4.87
N LEU A 274 -23.27 -16.49 -6.09
CA LEU A 274 -24.22 -15.91 -7.03
C LEU A 274 -24.57 -16.98 -8.08
N PRO A 275 -25.79 -16.92 -8.64
CA PRO A 275 -26.24 -17.88 -9.65
C PRO A 275 -25.39 -17.82 -10.92
#